data_AF-W9VX41-F1
#
_entry.id   AF-W9VX41-F1
#
_cell.length_a   1.000
_cell.length_b   1.000
_cell.length_c   1.000
_cell.angle_alpha   90.00
_cell.angle_beta   90.00
_cell.angle_gamma   90.00
#
_symmetry.space_group_name_H-M   'P 1'
#
loop_
_entity.id
_entity.type
_entity.pdbx_description
1 polymer ?
#
loop_
_entity_poly.entity_id
_entity_poly.type
_entity_poly.pdbx_seq_one_letter_code
_entity_poly.pdbx_strand_id
1 'polypeptide(L)'
;MDLLLREEAGRAQDISEILNAVRNNDLDHEQDITLAITGLNGLSWALRELNRQIDAVNGRLRKTFANDLKLLQHSVAFTLQDVWTILGRLPRVAIAADYQDAWKELVRYCTNMGKQTLDMRLKTYELFACSLCKVLQR
;
A
#
# COMPACT_ATOMS: atom_id res chain seq x y z
N MET A 1 -7.26 12.71 -16.26
CA MET A 1 -6.48 12.38 -15.06
C MET A 1 -6.21 10.90 -15.16
N ASP A 2 -4.95 10.49 -15.14
CA ASP A 2 -4.62 9.08 -15.21
C ASP A 2 -4.91 8.45 -13.85
N LEU A 3 -5.72 7.40 -13.86
CA LEU A 3 -6.11 6.66 -12.66
C LEU A 3 -5.06 5.58 -12.41
N LEU A 4 -4.32 5.71 -11.32
CA LEU A 4 -3.29 4.75 -10.91
C LEU A 4 -3.84 3.70 -9.92
N LEU A 5 -5.10 3.82 -9.51
CA LEU A 5 -5.69 3.01 -8.44
C LEU A 5 -5.57 1.50 -8.69
N ARG A 6 -5.86 1.05 -9.91
CA ARG A 6 -5.77 -0.38 -10.25
C ARG A 6 -4.32 -0.88 -10.25
N GLU A 7 -3.41 -0.09 -10.78
CA GLU A 7 -1.98 -0.41 -10.83
C GLU A 7 -1.40 -0.51 -9.41
N GLU A 8 -1.69 0.49 -8.58
CA GLU A 8 -1.23 0.52 -7.19
C GLU A 8 -1.91 -0.53 -6.32
N ALA A 9 -3.15 -0.93 -6.64
CA ALA A 9 -3.76 -2.09 -6.01
C ALA A 9 -3.05 -3.40 -6.37
N GLY A 10 -2.58 -3.54 -7.61
CA GLY A 10 -1.73 -4.66 -8.03
C GLY A 10 -0.41 -4.66 -7.27
N ARG A 11 0.30 -3.53 -7.27
CA ARG A 11 1.55 -3.37 -6.54
C ARG A 11 1.42 -3.68 -5.05
N ALA A 12 0.34 -3.22 -4.40
CA ALA A 12 0.09 -3.54 -2.99
C ALA A 12 -0.05 -5.05 -2.76
N GLN A 13 -0.72 -5.77 -3.68
CA GLN A 13 -0.84 -7.22 -3.61
C GLN A 13 0.53 -7.89 -3.82
N ASP A 14 1.31 -7.48 -4.82
CA ASP A 14 2.64 -8.04 -5.09
C ASP A 14 3.58 -7.84 -3.89
N ILE A 15 3.56 -6.66 -3.26
CA ILE A 15 4.31 -6.38 -2.03
C ILE A 15 3.88 -7.34 -0.91
N SER A 16 2.57 -7.59 -0.76
CA SER A 16 2.06 -8.47 0.28
C SER A 16 2.55 -9.91 0.13
N GLU A 17 2.72 -10.37 -1.12
CA GLU A 17 3.25 -11.68 -1.44
C GLU A 17 4.75 -11.78 -1.10
N ILE A 18 5.52 -10.74 -1.38
CA ILE A 18 6.93 -10.65 -0.97
C ILE A 18 7.05 -10.65 0.56
N LEU A 19 6.23 -9.86 1.25
CA LEU A 19 6.23 -9.82 2.71
C LEU A 19 5.81 -11.16 3.34
N ASN A 20 5.00 -11.96 2.66
CA ASN A 20 4.69 -13.31 3.12
C ASN A 20 5.93 -14.21 3.11
N ALA A 21 6.82 -14.07 2.13
CA ALA A 21 8.12 -14.75 2.12
C ALA A 21 9.03 -14.23 3.24
N VAL A 22 9.05 -12.91 3.50
CA VAL A 22 9.78 -12.30 4.62
C VAL A 22 9.30 -12.88 5.95
N ARG A 23 7.99 -12.92 6.18
CA ARG A 23 7.38 -13.46 7.41
C ARG A 23 7.84 -14.88 7.72
N ASN A 24 7.93 -15.74 6.70
CA ASN A 24 8.34 -17.13 6.88
C ASN A 24 9.83 -17.29 7.24
N ASN A 25 10.63 -16.22 7.11
CA ASN A 25 12.06 -16.19 7.39
C ASN A 25 12.45 -15.24 8.54
N ASP A 26 11.50 -14.49 9.09
CA ASP A 26 11.70 -13.54 10.20
C ASP A 26 10.59 -13.72 11.26
N LEU A 27 10.77 -14.75 12.10
CA LEU A 27 9.81 -15.12 13.15
C LEU A 27 9.76 -14.10 14.29
N ASP A 28 10.85 -13.36 14.52
CA ASP A 28 10.91 -12.34 15.58
C ASP A 28 9.97 -11.16 15.30
N HIS A 29 9.64 -10.91 14.03
CA HIS A 29 8.76 -9.83 13.59
C HIS A 29 7.45 -10.33 12.94
N GLU A 30 7.07 -11.60 13.15
CA GLU A 30 5.93 -12.23 12.47
C GLU A 30 4.64 -11.42 12.58
N GLN A 31 4.35 -10.87 13.77
CA GLN A 31 3.15 -10.08 14.03
C GLN A 31 3.12 -8.79 13.22
N ASP A 32 4.22 -8.01 13.23
CA ASP A 32 4.28 -6.73 12.53
C ASP A 32 4.23 -6.91 11.01
N ILE A 33 4.89 -7.96 10.50
CA ILE A 33 4.82 -8.32 9.08
C ILE A 33 3.39 -8.75 8.72
N THR A 34 2.70 -9.51 9.57
CA THR A 34 1.30 -9.90 9.37
C THR A 34 0.36 -8.69 9.33
N LEU A 35 0.58 -7.69 10.18
CA LEU A 35 -0.18 -6.44 10.16
C LEU A 35 0.06 -5.67 8.87
N ALA A 36 1.31 -5.58 8.41
CA ALA A 36 1.65 -4.95 7.13
C ALA A 36 0.98 -5.67 5.94
N ILE A 37 1.04 -7.00 5.88
CA ILE A 37 0.35 -7.82 4.86
C ILE A 37 -1.16 -7.56 4.87
N THR A 38 -1.77 -7.54 6.05
CA THR A 38 -3.21 -7.27 6.19
C THR A 38 -3.56 -5.87 5.71
N GLY A 39 -2.75 -4.87 6.07
CA GLY A 39 -2.91 -3.49 5.60
C GLY A 39 -2.78 -3.36 4.08
N LEU A 40 -1.83 -4.06 3.45
CA LEU A 40 -1.64 -4.05 2.00
C LEU A 40 -2.83 -4.67 1.27
N ASN A 41 -3.34 -5.80 1.77
CA ASN A 41 -4.53 -6.45 1.22
C ASN A 41 -5.78 -5.56 1.37
N GLY A 42 -5.96 -4.94 2.54
CA GLY A 42 -7.04 -3.99 2.77
C GLY A 42 -6.97 -2.78 1.83
N LEU A 43 -5.78 -2.22 1.66
CA LEU A 43 -5.55 -1.11 0.74
C LEU A 43 -5.80 -1.53 -0.72
N SER A 44 -5.29 -2.69 -1.15
CA SER A 44 -5.50 -3.22 -2.51
C SER A 44 -7.00 -3.33 -2.82
N TRP A 45 -7.78 -3.91 -1.90
CA TRP A 45 -9.22 -4.00 -2.03
C TRP A 45 -9.89 -2.62 -2.13
N ALA A 46 -9.54 -1.70 -1.23
CA ALA A 46 -10.14 -0.37 -1.19
C ALA A 46 -9.86 0.44 -2.47
N LEU A 47 -8.65 0.34 -3.02
CA LEU A 47 -8.28 0.99 -4.28
C LEU A 47 -9.03 0.41 -5.49
N ARG A 48 -9.18 -0.92 -5.55
CA ARG A 48 -9.99 -1.59 -6.59
C ARG A 48 -11.45 -1.16 -6.53
N GLU A 49 -12.02 -1.09 -5.33
CA GLU A 49 -13.41 -0.66 -5.15
C GLU A 49 -13.59 0.81 -5.52
N LEU A 50 -12.66 1.69 -5.12
CA LEU A 50 -12.69 3.10 -5.52
C LEU A 50 -12.62 3.26 -7.04
N ASN A 51 -11.73 2.51 -7.71
CA ASN A 51 -11.64 2.52 -9.17
C ASN A 51 -12.97 2.12 -9.81
N ARG A 52 -13.57 1.01 -9.35
CA ARG A 52 -14.86 0.52 -9.85
C ARG A 52 -15.98 1.55 -9.70
N GLN A 53 -16.03 2.25 -8.57
CA GLN A 53 -17.04 3.28 -8.33
C GLN A 53 -16.82 4.53 -9.18
N ILE A 54 -15.56 4.92 -9.43
CA ILE A 54 -15.24 6.03 -10.35
C ILE A 54 -15.71 5.69 -11.78
N ASP A 55 -15.45 4.46 -12.23
CA ASP A 55 -15.90 3.99 -13.54
C ASP A 55 -17.44 4.03 -13.64
N ALA A 56 -18.15 3.66 -12.56
CA ALA A 56 -19.61 3.66 -12.52
C ALA A 56 -20.24 5.06 -12.61
N VAL A 57 -19.58 6.11 -12.11
CA VAL A 57 -20.07 7.51 -12.20
C VAL A 57 -19.68 8.22 -13.51
N ASN A 58 -19.03 7.50 -14.43
CA ASN A 58 -18.73 7.92 -15.80
C ASN A 58 -18.12 9.34 -15.91
N GLY A 59 -17.13 9.63 -15.06
CA GLY A 59 -16.34 10.86 -15.13
C GLY A 59 -17.00 12.13 -14.61
N ARG A 60 -18.20 12.07 -14.02
CA ARG A 60 -18.87 13.24 -13.39
C ARG A 60 -18.34 13.50 -11.98
N LEU A 61 -17.05 13.77 -11.86
CA LEU A 61 -16.40 14.02 -10.58
C LEU A 61 -16.41 15.51 -10.24
N ARG A 62 -16.80 15.84 -9.00
CA ARG A 62 -16.67 17.21 -8.48
C ARG A 62 -15.18 17.56 -8.34
N LYS A 63 -14.85 18.85 -8.49
CA LYS A 63 -13.46 19.34 -8.39
C LYS A 63 -12.78 18.96 -7.07
N THR A 64 -13.51 19.02 -5.96
CA THR A 64 -12.99 18.64 -4.63
C THR A 64 -12.61 17.17 -4.58
N PHE A 65 -13.49 16.29 -5.04
CA PHE A 65 -13.22 14.85 -5.16
C PHE A 65 -11.98 14.58 -6.02
N ALA A 66 -11.84 15.26 -7.15
CA ALA A 66 -10.68 15.09 -8.03
C ALA A 66 -9.36 15.48 -7.34
N ASN A 67 -9.35 16.52 -6.52
CA ASN A 67 -8.18 16.93 -5.75
C ASN A 67 -7.81 15.88 -4.68
N ASP A 68 -8.81 15.41 -3.93
CA ASP A 68 -8.61 14.41 -2.87
C ASP A 68 -8.15 13.08 -3.45
N LEU A 69 -8.73 12.66 -4.58
CA LEU A 69 -8.32 11.48 -5.34
C LEU A 69 -6.85 11.62 -5.78
N LYS A 70 -6.45 12.77 -6.33
CA LYS A 70 -5.06 13.00 -6.74
C LYS A 70 -4.10 12.89 -5.56
N LEU A 71 -4.46 13.46 -4.41
CA LEU A 71 -3.65 13.38 -3.18
C LEU A 71 -3.48 11.93 -2.72
N LEU A 72 -4.57 11.16 -2.69
CA LEU A 72 -4.53 9.74 -2.33
C LEU A 72 -3.62 8.96 -3.28
N GLN A 73 -3.85 9.08 -4.60
CA GLN A 73 -3.08 8.35 -5.61
C GLN A 73 -1.57 8.61 -5.50
N HIS A 74 -1.17 9.88 -5.39
CA HIS A 74 0.24 10.23 -5.26
C HIS A 74 0.85 9.70 -3.95
N SER A 75 0.12 9.80 -2.83
CA SER A 75 0.61 9.35 -1.53
C SER A 75 0.80 7.84 -1.48
N VAL A 76 -0.16 7.09 -2.04
CA VAL A 76 -0.11 5.64 -2.17
C VAL A 76 1.03 5.23 -3.09
N ALA A 77 1.08 5.77 -4.32
CA ALA A 77 2.09 5.42 -5.30
C ALA A 77 3.51 5.68 -4.77
N PHE A 78 3.72 6.82 -4.12
CA PHE A 78 5.02 7.14 -3.51
C PHE A 78 5.40 6.12 -2.44
N THR A 79 4.49 5.82 -1.52
CA THR A 79 4.78 4.86 -0.43
C THR A 79 5.02 3.45 -0.95
N LEU A 80 4.16 2.96 -1.85
CA LEU A 80 4.30 1.61 -2.38
C LEU A 80 5.52 1.47 -3.31
N GLN A 81 5.90 2.52 -4.04
CA GLN A 81 7.12 2.51 -4.84
C GLN A 81 8.38 2.44 -3.98
N ASP A 82 8.42 3.16 -2.85
CA ASP A 82 9.56 3.09 -1.92
C ASP A 82 9.66 1.71 -1.27
N VAL A 83 8.54 1.16 -0.81
CA VAL A 83 8.49 -0.21 -0.25
C VAL A 83 8.91 -1.24 -1.31
N TRP A 84 8.40 -1.13 -2.54
CA TRP A 84 8.79 -1.99 -3.66
C TRP A 84 10.29 -1.89 -3.95
N THR A 85 10.85 -0.70 -3.89
CA THR A 85 12.28 -0.47 -4.16
C THR A 85 13.16 -1.09 -3.08
N ILE A 86 12.75 -1.04 -1.80
CA ILE A 86 13.47 -1.70 -0.70
C ILE A 86 13.43 -3.22 -0.90
N LEU A 87 12.24 -3.79 -1.11
CA LEU A 87 12.06 -5.22 -1.27
C LEU A 87 12.69 -5.76 -2.57
N GLY A 88 12.72 -4.95 -3.64
CA GLY A 88 13.32 -5.30 -4.92
C GLY A 88 14.84 -5.42 -4.89
N ARG A 89 15.50 -5.07 -3.78
CA ARG A 89 16.93 -5.32 -3.55
C ARG A 89 17.22 -6.74 -3.07
N LEU A 90 16.20 -7.51 -2.73
CA LEU A 90 16.37 -8.91 -2.38
C LEU A 90 17.02 -9.67 -3.54
N PRO A 91 18.09 -10.45 -3.29
CA PRO A 91 18.73 -11.23 -4.33
C PRO A 91 17.77 -12.32 -4.84
N ARG A 92 17.98 -12.75 -6.09
CA ARG A 92 17.17 -13.80 -6.72
C ARG A 92 17.16 -15.12 -5.93
N VAL A 93 18.26 -15.39 -5.22
CA VAL A 93 18.37 -16.51 -4.28
C VAL A 93 18.67 -15.90 -2.91
N ALA A 94 17.60 -15.55 -2.19
CA ALA A 94 17.68 -14.94 -0.87
C ALA A 94 17.79 -15.99 0.24
N ILE A 95 18.62 -15.69 1.24
CA ILE A 95 18.70 -16.43 2.50
C ILE A 95 17.91 -15.70 3.59
N ALA A 96 17.70 -16.34 4.74
CA ALA A 96 16.94 -15.76 5.85
C ALA A 96 17.44 -14.36 6.28
N ALA A 97 18.76 -14.16 6.31
CA ALA A 97 19.36 -12.88 6.67
C ALA A 97 18.96 -11.74 5.70
N ASP A 98 18.85 -12.03 4.39
CA ASP A 98 18.44 -11.03 3.40
C ASP A 98 17.00 -10.54 3.65
N TYR A 99 16.10 -11.46 4.01
CA TYR A 99 14.71 -11.13 4.35
C TYR A 99 14.62 -10.27 5.61
N GLN A 100 15.37 -10.63 6.66
CA GLN A 100 15.42 -9.88 7.91
C GLN A 100 15.98 -8.47 7.70
N ASP A 101 17.03 -8.33 6.88
CA ASP A 101 17.62 -7.02 6.60
C ASP A 101 16.72 -6.15 5.73
N ALA A 102 16.00 -6.73 4.76
CA ALA A 102 14.97 -6.03 4.01
C ALA A 102 13.84 -5.52 4.91
N TRP A 103 13.40 -6.34 5.88
CA TRP A 103 12.40 -5.91 6.86
C TRP A 103 12.90 -4.77 7.75
N LYS A 104 14.11 -4.87 8.31
CA LYS A 104 14.73 -3.79 9.10
C LYS A 104 14.86 -2.50 8.29
N GLU A 105 15.23 -2.59 7.02
CA GLU A 105 15.31 -1.41 6.14
C GLU A 105 13.95 -0.76 5.96
N LEU A 106 12.89 -1.56 5.74
CA LEU A 106 11.52 -1.08 5.62
C LEU A 106 11.03 -0.40 6.91
N VAL A 107 11.25 -1.02 8.07
CA VAL A 107 10.88 -0.43 9.38
C VAL A 107 11.62 0.88 9.60
N ARG A 108 12.92 0.94 9.29
CA ARG A 108 13.72 2.17 9.37
C ARG A 108 13.18 3.25 8.44
N TYR A 109 12.84 2.89 7.21
CA TYR A 109 12.23 3.81 6.24
C TYR A 109 10.94 4.42 6.79
N CYS A 110 10.00 3.59 7.29
CA CYS A 110 8.74 4.05 7.84
C CYS A 110 8.93 4.93 9.09
N THR A 111 9.88 4.56 9.96
CA THR A 111 10.20 5.35 11.16
C THR A 111 10.74 6.73 10.81
N ASN A 112 11.61 6.83 9.81
CA ASN A 112 12.14 8.10 9.32
C ASN A 112 11.06 8.93 8.60
N MET A 113 10.14 8.27 7.91
CA MET A 113 9.00 8.87 7.23
C MET A 113 7.80 9.08 8.18
N GLY A 114 7.93 10.03 9.09
CA GLY A 114 6.80 10.50 9.90
C GLY A 114 6.54 9.72 11.18
N LYS A 115 7.50 8.89 11.63
CA LYS A 115 7.43 8.12 12.89
C LYS A 115 6.20 7.20 12.98
N GLN A 116 5.83 6.61 11.85
CA GLN A 116 4.71 5.67 11.75
C GLN A 116 5.22 4.31 11.29
N THR A 117 4.52 3.25 11.70
CA THR A 117 4.71 1.93 11.12
C THR A 117 4.05 1.84 9.74
N LEU A 118 4.43 0.83 8.94
CA LEU A 118 3.84 0.64 7.62
C LEU A 118 2.32 0.40 7.71
N ASP A 119 1.86 -0.43 8.65
CA ASP A 119 0.45 -0.75 8.82
C ASP A 119 -0.41 0.49 9.14
N MET A 120 0.06 1.39 10.01
CA MET A 120 -0.65 2.63 10.34
C MET A 120 -0.84 3.53 9.10
N ARG A 121 0.19 3.60 8.26
CA ARG A 121 0.16 4.39 7.03
C ARG A 121 -0.78 3.80 6.00
N LEU A 122 -0.71 2.49 5.80
CA LEU A 122 -1.62 1.76 4.92
C LEU A 122 -3.08 1.89 5.38
N LYS A 123 -3.32 1.81 6.69
CA LYS A 123 -4.66 1.98 7.25
C LYS A 123 -5.22 3.38 6.99
N THR A 124 -4.37 4.40 7.07
CA THR A 124 -4.75 5.78 6.72
C THR A 124 -5.19 5.89 5.26
N TYR A 125 -4.44 5.27 4.33
CA TYR A 125 -4.80 5.24 2.91
C TYR A 125 -6.08 4.45 2.64
N GLU A 126 -6.26 3.30 3.29
CA GLU A 126 -7.48 2.50 3.20
C GLU A 126 -8.71 3.28 3.65
N LEU A 127 -8.64 3.96 4.81
CA LEU A 127 -9.73 4.78 5.33
C LEU A 127 -10.05 5.97 4.41
N PHE A 128 -9.03 6.59 3.83
CA PHE A 128 -9.22 7.67 2.88
C PHE A 128 -9.88 7.16 1.58
N ALA A 129 -9.40 6.06 1.00
CA ALA A 129 -10.02 5.43 -0.16
C ALA A 129 -11.50 5.06 0.11
N CYS A 130 -11.79 4.43 1.25
CA CYS A 130 -13.16 4.11 1.67
C CYS A 130 -14.03 5.36 1.83
N SER A 131 -13.46 6.47 2.33
CA SER A 131 -14.18 7.73 2.47
C SER A 131 -14.53 8.34 1.10
N LEU A 132 -13.63 8.25 0.12
CA LEU A 132 -13.91 8.66 -1.25
C LEU A 132 -15.01 7.80 -1.88
N CYS A 133 -15.01 6.48 -1.67
CA CYS A 133 -16.11 5.61 -2.09
C CYS A 133 -17.47 6.10 -1.53
N LYS A 134 -17.53 6.43 -0.24
CA LYS A 134 -18.75 6.96 0.38
C LYS A 134 -19.22 8.28 -0.23
N VAL A 135 -18.30 9.10 -0.74
CA VAL A 135 -18.65 10.36 -1.45
C VAL A 135 -19.27 10.07 -2.81
N LEU A 136 -18.84 9.03 -3.52
CA LEU A 136 -19.39 8.65 -4.83
C LEU A 136 -20.76 7.99 -4.76
N GLN A 137 -21.09 7.36 -3.63
CA GLN A 137 -22.38 6.73 -3.38
C GLN A 137 -23.50 7.71 -3.00
N ARG A 138 -23.18 8.99 -2.80
CA ARG A 138 -24.12 10.06 -2.44
C ARG A 138 -24.52 10.87 -3.68
#